data_AF-A0A6A6RDS2-F1
#
_entry.id   AF-A0A6A6RDS2-F1
#
_cell.length_a   1.000
_cell.length_b   1.000
_cell.length_c   1.000
_cell.angle_alpha   90.00
_cell.angle_beta   90.00
_cell.angle_gamma   90.00
#
_symmetry.space_group_name_H-M   'P 1'
#
loop_
_entity.id
_entity.type
_entity.pdbx_description
1 polymer ?
#
loop_
_entity_poly.entity_id
_entity_poly.type
_entity_poly.pdbx_seq_one_letter_code
_entity_poly.pdbx_strand_id
1 'polypeptide(L)'
;VFYLFTDNYLSTTAVKGESMTPTLSPKSKSAGIHDRVLLSRSFPRQNLKRGDIVTFWKPHNPEEISIKRIIALEGDTGPDGSVKIVVPHNHIWVEGDNWTASRDSNDFGPISKAMVDGKAL
;
A
#
# COMPACT_ATOMS: atom_id res chain seq x y z
N VAL A 1 26.76 15.67 6.10
CA VAL A 1 26.48 14.36 5.44
C VAL A 1 25.59 13.49 6.35
N PHE A 2 24.42 14.01 6.74
CA PHE A 2 23.41 13.28 7.54
C PHE A 2 22.03 13.27 6.83
N TYR A 3 21.77 14.26 5.96
CA TYR A 3 20.53 14.38 5.19
C TYR A 3 20.32 13.27 4.14
N LEU A 4 21.39 12.73 3.53
CA LEU A 4 21.28 11.65 2.53
C LEU A 4 20.88 10.29 3.12
N PHE A 5 21.13 10.05 4.41
CA PHE A 5 20.81 8.77 5.05
C PHE A 5 19.33 8.66 5.41
N THR A 6 18.68 9.74 5.85
CA THR A 6 17.26 9.69 6.24
C THR A 6 16.36 9.49 5.03
N ASP A 7 16.60 10.19 3.93
CA ASP A 7 15.68 10.21 2.78
C ASP A 7 15.62 8.88 2.01
N ASN A 8 16.61 8.00 2.16
CA ASN A 8 16.68 6.73 1.42
C ASN A 8 16.14 5.51 2.20
N TYR A 9 16.01 5.60 3.52
CA TYR A 9 15.63 4.46 4.36
C TYR A 9 14.30 4.66 5.11
N LEU A 10 13.98 5.90 5.51
CA LEU A 10 12.80 6.21 6.30
C LEU A 10 12.17 7.53 5.87
N SER A 11 10.87 7.57 5.64
CA SER A 11 10.19 8.83 5.31
C SER A 11 8.85 8.96 5.99
N THR A 12 8.30 10.17 6.02
CA THR A 12 6.94 10.40 6.49
C THR A 12 6.08 10.93 5.34
N THR A 13 4.90 10.37 5.14
CA THR A 13 3.95 10.85 4.13
C THR A 13 2.59 11.17 4.76
N ALA A 14 1.93 12.22 4.30
CA ALA A 14 0.58 12.55 4.72
C ALA A 14 -0.44 11.82 3.85
N VAL A 15 -1.39 11.13 4.48
CA VAL A 15 -2.46 10.42 3.80
C VAL A 15 -3.54 11.42 3.36
N LYS A 16 -3.88 11.41 2.08
CA LYS A 16 -4.85 12.35 1.49
C LYS A 16 -6.19 11.70 1.13
N GLY A 17 -6.22 10.38 0.91
CA GLY A 17 -7.40 9.64 0.44
C GLY A 17 -8.09 8.83 1.54
N GLU A 18 -9.37 8.52 1.34
CA GLU A 18 -10.21 7.83 2.33
C GLU A 18 -10.13 6.31 2.26
N SER A 19 -9.44 5.75 1.25
CA SER A 19 -9.41 4.32 0.96
C SER A 19 -8.88 3.46 2.10
N MET A 20 -8.10 4.04 3.01
CA MET A 20 -7.51 3.34 4.17
C MET A 20 -8.27 3.63 5.47
N THR A 21 -9.41 4.32 5.43
CA THR A 21 -10.27 4.52 6.61
C THR A 21 -10.84 3.16 7.05
N PRO A 22 -10.92 2.84 8.36
CA PRO A 22 -10.60 3.70 9.51
C PRO A 22 -9.12 3.67 9.93
N THR A 23 -8.29 2.77 9.41
CA THR A 23 -6.88 2.64 9.84
C THR A 23 -6.07 3.91 9.60
N LEU A 24 -6.25 4.54 8.45
CA LEU A 24 -5.70 5.86 8.13
C LEU A 24 -6.88 6.76 7.76
N SER A 25 -7.22 7.63 8.69
CA SER A 25 -8.40 8.48 8.70
C SER A 25 -7.99 9.94 8.54
N PRO A 26 -7.78 10.44 7.31
CA PRO A 26 -7.47 11.86 7.08
C PRO A 26 -8.63 12.81 7.44
N LYS A 27 -9.77 12.27 7.89
CA LYS A 27 -11.01 12.99 8.20
C LYS A 27 -11.05 13.65 9.58
N SER A 28 -9.94 13.80 10.30
CA SER A 28 -9.90 14.75 11.44
C SER A 28 -9.93 16.21 10.91
N LYS A 29 -11.05 16.57 10.26
CA LYS A 29 -11.26 17.79 9.47
C LYS A 29 -11.32 19.07 10.32
N SER A 30 -11.36 18.97 11.64
CA SER A 30 -11.46 20.14 12.53
C SER A 30 -10.10 20.77 12.89
N ALA A 31 -8.98 20.11 12.60
CA ALA A 31 -7.65 20.58 13.05
C ALA A 31 -6.59 20.70 11.94
N GLY A 32 -6.90 20.35 10.69
CA GLY A 32 -5.90 20.33 9.59
C GLY A 32 -4.82 19.25 9.75
N ILE A 33 -5.07 18.26 10.60
CA ILE A 33 -4.13 17.16 10.88
C ILE A 33 -4.48 15.98 9.96
N HIS A 34 -3.57 15.68 9.05
CA HIS A 34 -3.61 14.45 8.25
C HIS A 34 -2.81 13.36 8.97
N ASP A 35 -3.30 12.13 8.91
CA ASP A 35 -2.52 10.98 9.36
C ASP A 35 -1.20 10.94 8.59
N ARG A 36 -0.10 10.91 9.34
CA ARG A 36 1.23 10.76 8.79
C ARG A 36 1.68 9.33 9.01
N VAL A 37 2.06 8.68 7.92
CA VAL A 37 2.58 7.32 7.95
C VAL A 37 4.10 7.37 7.86
N LEU A 38 4.76 6.66 8.75
CA LEU A 38 6.19 6.42 8.69
C LEU A 38 6.43 5.23 7.74
N LEU A 39 7.22 5.44 6.69
CA LEU A 39 7.50 4.45 5.66
C LEU A 39 8.97 4.02 5.73
N SER A 40 9.20 2.73 5.81
CA SER A 40 10.50 2.11 5.54
C SER A 40 10.69 1.88 4.05
N ARG A 41 11.80 2.39 3.50
CA ARG A 41 12.22 2.26 2.09
C ARG A 41 13.51 1.45 1.90
N SER A 42 14.12 0.95 2.98
CA SER A 42 15.37 0.21 2.90
C SER A 42 15.26 -1.08 2.07
N PHE A 43 14.23 -1.87 2.33
CA PHE A 43 13.97 -3.14 1.64
C PHE A 43 12.46 -3.38 1.53
N PRO A 44 11.73 -2.49 0.83
CA PRO A 44 10.26 -2.44 0.89
C PRO A 44 9.60 -3.67 0.24
N ARG A 45 10.40 -4.50 -0.44
CA ARG A 45 9.97 -5.70 -1.17
C ARG A 45 10.25 -6.99 -0.40
N GLN A 46 11.04 -6.93 0.66
CA GLN A 46 11.44 -8.10 1.44
C GLN A 46 10.47 -8.34 2.59
N ASN A 47 10.21 -9.61 2.89
CA ASN A 47 9.39 -10.03 4.04
C ASN A 47 8.02 -9.34 4.09
N LEU A 48 7.41 -9.15 2.92
CA LEU A 48 6.02 -8.69 2.80
C LEU A 48 5.08 -9.77 3.35
N LYS A 49 4.13 -9.36 4.16
CA LYS A 49 3.17 -10.21 4.84
C LYS A 49 1.75 -9.72 4.57
N ARG A 50 0.79 -10.64 4.62
CA ARG A 50 -0.63 -10.26 4.70
C ARG A 50 -0.83 -9.33 5.89
N GLY A 51 -1.63 -8.29 5.70
CA GLY A 51 -1.88 -7.24 6.68
C GLY A 51 -0.92 -6.04 6.62
N ASP A 52 0.24 -6.16 5.98
CA ASP A 52 1.16 -5.03 5.81
C ASP A 52 0.49 -3.89 5.02
N ILE A 53 0.76 -2.64 5.40
CA ILE A 53 0.37 -1.46 4.61
C ILE A 53 1.58 -1.01 3.79
N VAL A 54 1.38 -0.81 2.49
CA VAL A 54 2.45 -0.45 1.56
C VAL A 54 2.08 0.73 0.69
N THR A 55 3.07 1.53 0.34
CA THR A 55 2.99 2.48 -0.77
C THR A 55 3.50 1.85 -2.05
N PHE A 56 2.85 2.13 -3.17
CA PHE A 56 3.25 1.63 -4.48
C PHE A 56 2.86 2.60 -5.61
N TRP A 57 3.60 2.56 -6.70
CA TRP A 57 3.30 3.31 -7.92
C TRP A 57 2.08 2.73 -8.64
N LYS A 58 1.10 3.56 -9.01
CA LYS A 58 -0.14 3.07 -9.61
C LYS A 58 0.14 2.48 -11.01
N PRO A 59 -0.39 1.28 -11.33
CA PRO A 59 -0.15 0.65 -12.64
C PRO A 59 -0.77 1.45 -13.81
N HIS A 60 -1.83 2.22 -13.55
CA HIS A 60 -2.54 3.02 -14.56
C HIS A 60 -2.15 4.51 -14.56
N ASN A 61 -1.37 4.96 -13.57
CA ASN A 61 -0.81 6.31 -13.54
C ASN A 61 0.53 6.30 -12.77
N PRO A 62 1.64 5.96 -13.45
CA PRO A 62 2.93 5.72 -12.79
C PRO A 62 3.56 6.92 -12.08
N GLU A 63 3.04 8.14 -12.29
CA GLU A 63 3.50 9.35 -11.57
C GLU A 63 2.84 9.50 -10.19
N GLU A 64 1.87 8.65 -9.86
CA GLU A 64 1.13 8.71 -8.60
C GLU A 64 1.39 7.49 -7.71
N ILE A 65 1.55 7.75 -6.41
CA ILE A 65 1.65 6.73 -5.37
C ILE A 65 0.28 6.48 -4.74
N SER A 66 -0.02 5.21 -4.45
CA SER A 66 -1.17 4.78 -3.65
C SER A 66 -0.69 4.10 -2.37
N ILE A 67 -1.53 4.12 -1.32
CA ILE A 67 -1.33 3.37 -0.08
C ILE A 67 -2.48 2.39 0.10
N LYS A 68 -2.16 1.12 0.33
CA LYS A 68 -3.12 0.00 0.46
C LYS A 68 -2.59 -1.07 1.41
N ARG A 69 -3.45 -1.97 1.86
CA ARG A 69 -3.10 -3.15 2.66
C ARG A 69 -2.90 -4.38 1.77
N ILE A 70 -1.87 -5.17 2.05
CA ILE A 70 -1.66 -6.48 1.44
C ILE A 70 -2.70 -7.45 1.99
N ILE A 71 -3.54 -8.00 1.12
CA ILE A 71 -4.54 -9.00 1.48
C ILE A 71 -4.05 -10.40 1.13
N ALA A 72 -3.34 -10.54 0.01
CA ALA A 72 -2.81 -11.82 -0.45
C ALA A 72 -1.42 -11.67 -1.09
N LEU A 73 -0.62 -12.72 -1.00
CA LEU A 73 0.73 -12.85 -1.54
C LEU A 73 0.76 -13.87 -2.68
N GLU A 74 1.90 -13.99 -3.35
CA GLU A 74 2.10 -14.99 -4.40
C GLU A 74 1.65 -16.40 -4.00
N GLY A 75 0.95 -17.08 -4.90
CA GLY A 75 0.42 -18.42 -4.67
C GLY A 75 -0.89 -18.48 -3.88
N ASP A 76 -1.32 -17.38 -3.26
CA ASP A 76 -2.62 -17.32 -2.62
C ASP A 76 -3.75 -17.36 -3.67
N THR A 77 -4.82 -18.09 -3.37
CA THR A 77 -6.11 -17.91 -4.04
C THR A 77 -6.80 -16.65 -3.51
N GLY A 78 -7.70 -16.06 -4.28
CA GLY A 78 -8.29 -14.74 -4.03
C GLY A 78 -8.77 -14.50 -2.58
N PRO A 79 -8.92 -13.23 -2.16
CA PRO A 79 -9.21 -12.83 -0.78
C PRO A 79 -10.39 -13.55 -0.11
N ASP A 80 -11.38 -13.97 -0.90
CA ASP A 80 -12.61 -14.66 -0.50
C ASP A 80 -12.49 -16.20 -0.53
N GLY A 81 -11.29 -16.73 -0.80
CA GLY A 81 -11.08 -18.15 -1.05
C GLY A 81 -11.58 -18.60 -2.44
N SER A 82 -11.99 -17.67 -3.31
CA SER A 82 -12.36 -18.04 -4.67
C SER A 82 -11.13 -18.48 -5.45
N VAL A 83 -11.20 -19.69 -6.01
CA VAL A 83 -10.16 -20.27 -6.88
C VAL A 83 -10.01 -19.49 -8.20
N LYS A 84 -10.85 -18.47 -8.44
CA LYS A 84 -10.88 -17.71 -9.69
C LYS A 84 -9.64 -16.86 -9.91
N ILE A 85 -8.92 -16.46 -8.86
CA ILE A 85 -7.73 -15.63 -8.98
C ILE A 85 -6.62 -16.23 -8.13
N VAL A 86 -5.51 -16.61 -8.76
CA VAL A 86 -4.27 -16.99 -8.10
C VAL A 86 -3.30 -15.83 -8.25
N VAL A 87 -2.76 -15.32 -7.14
CA VAL A 87 -1.78 -14.24 -7.18
C VAL A 87 -0.49 -14.75 -7.83
N PRO A 88 -0.03 -14.16 -8.95
CA PRO A 88 1.16 -14.64 -9.65
C PRO A 88 2.43 -14.55 -8.80
N HIS A 89 3.45 -15.30 -9.19
CA HIS A 89 4.79 -15.17 -8.63
C HIS A 89 5.27 -13.72 -8.70
N ASN A 90 5.96 -13.24 -7.66
CA ASN A 90 6.43 -11.86 -7.52
C ASN A 90 5.33 -10.79 -7.55
N HIS A 91 4.06 -11.16 -7.34
CA HIS A 91 2.95 -10.21 -7.22
C HIS A 91 2.33 -10.24 -5.82
N ILE A 92 1.53 -9.22 -5.53
CA ILE A 92 0.72 -9.08 -4.32
C ILE A 92 -0.68 -8.58 -4.70
N TRP A 93 -1.66 -8.94 -3.89
CA TRP A 93 -3.01 -8.39 -3.96
C TRP A 93 -3.18 -7.38 -2.83
N VAL A 94 -3.53 -6.15 -3.19
CA VAL A 94 -3.69 -5.02 -2.27
C VAL A 94 -5.09 -4.43 -2.34
N GLU A 95 -5.65 -4.07 -1.19
CA GLU A 95 -6.97 -3.46 -1.05
C GLU A 95 -6.97 -2.29 -0.07
N GLY A 96 -7.97 -1.42 -0.19
CA GLY A 96 -8.22 -0.38 0.80
C GLY A 96 -9.09 -0.90 1.93
N ASP A 97 -8.84 -0.46 3.16
CA ASP A 97 -9.69 -0.78 4.32
C ASP A 97 -11.12 -0.22 4.17
N ASN A 98 -11.29 0.84 3.35
CA ASN A 98 -12.58 1.38 2.95
C ASN A 98 -12.90 0.98 1.50
N TRP A 99 -13.48 -0.21 1.34
CA TRP A 99 -13.91 -0.79 0.05
C TRP A 99 -14.76 0.17 -0.80
N THR A 100 -15.62 0.98 -0.19
CA THR A 100 -16.52 1.91 -0.93
C THR A 100 -15.79 3.12 -1.55
N ALA A 101 -14.57 3.40 -1.11
CA ALA A 101 -13.77 4.55 -1.55
C ALA A 101 -12.36 4.12 -1.98
N SER A 102 -12.21 2.87 -2.40
CA SER A 102 -10.95 2.31 -2.82
C SER A 102 -10.94 2.05 -4.32
N ARG A 103 -9.81 2.36 -4.96
CA ARG A 103 -9.43 1.80 -6.25
C ARG A 103 -8.20 0.94 -6.04
N ASP A 104 -8.33 -0.36 -6.22
CA ASP A 104 -7.35 -1.34 -5.77
C ASP A 104 -7.32 -2.61 -6.65
N SER A 105 -6.80 -3.71 -6.13
CA SER A 105 -6.61 -4.93 -6.93
C SER A 105 -7.93 -5.53 -7.43
N ASN A 106 -9.07 -5.20 -6.80
CA ASN A 106 -10.38 -5.55 -7.35
C ASN A 106 -10.65 -4.86 -8.69
N ASP A 107 -10.02 -3.71 -8.96
CA ASP A 107 -10.17 -2.95 -10.21
C ASP A 107 -9.09 -3.30 -11.25
N PHE A 108 -7.84 -3.47 -10.82
CA PHE A 108 -6.69 -3.61 -11.73
C PHE A 108 -5.95 -4.95 -11.62
N GLY A 109 -6.39 -5.86 -10.75
CA GLY A 109 -5.74 -7.14 -10.49
C GLY A 109 -4.51 -7.04 -9.59
N PRO A 110 -3.71 -8.11 -9.48
CA PRO A 110 -2.52 -8.12 -8.63
C PRO A 110 -1.42 -7.19 -9.18
N ILE A 111 -0.62 -6.62 -8.30
CA ILE A 111 0.51 -5.74 -8.66
C ILE A 111 1.84 -6.44 -8.43
N SER A 112 2.81 -6.19 -9.30
CA SER A 112 4.19 -6.61 -9.10
C SER A 112 4.76 -6.02 -7.81
N LYS A 113 5.46 -6.85 -7.03
CA LYS A 113 6.25 -6.42 -5.87
C LYS A 113 7.24 -5.31 -6.23
N ALA A 114 7.68 -5.22 -7.49
CA ALA A 114 8.58 -4.17 -7.95
C ALA A 114 7.97 -2.76 -7.93
N MET A 115 6.64 -2.64 -7.93
CA MET A 115 5.96 -1.35 -7.81
C MET A 115 5.93 -0.81 -6.38
N VAL A 116 6.26 -1.63 -5.38
CA VAL A 116 6.26 -1.23 -3.96
C VAL A 116 7.40 -0.24 -3.69
N ASP A 117 7.02 0.95 -3.24
CA ASP A 117 7.90 2.06 -2.89
C ASP A 117 8.33 2.00 -1.40
N GLY A 118 7.39 1.67 -0.51
CA GLY A 118 7.60 1.71 0.92
C GLY A 118 6.64 0.82 1.70
N LYS A 119 7.05 0.43 2.90
CA LYS A 119 6.21 -0.30 3.87
C LYS A 119 5.96 0.59 5.09
N ALA A 120 4.70 0.73 5.49
CA ALA A 120 4.34 1.42 6.73
C ALA A 120 4.88 0.67 7.95
N LEU A 121 5.44 1.42 8.91
CA LEU A 121 5.91 0.92 10.21
C LEU A 121 4.85 1.04 11.29
#